data_AF-A0A1V5PQK5-F1
#
_entry.id   AF-A0A1V5PQK5-F1
#
_cell.length_a   1.000
_cell.length_b   1.000
_cell.length_c   1.000
_cell.angle_alpha   90.00
_cell.angle_beta   90.00
_cell.angle_gamma   90.00
#
_symmetry.space_group_name_H-M   'P 1'
#
loop_
_entity.id
_entity.type
_entity.pdbx_description
1 polymer ?
#
loop_
_entity_poly.entity_id
_entity_poly.type
_entity_poly.pdbx_seq_one_letter_code
_entity_poly.pdbx_strand_id
1 'polypeptide(L)'
;MPNWQPNWNNVRWDWGAANAASAALRRSADKLDAFAHERSRVAGDAQREWRGRYRQEFDQQFQVTLNRSAQLAAEMRHAAGRIDQASSRAREEQRHRERERERWYREKYEEDRRREEEERRRRDG
;
A
#
# COMPACT_ATOMS: atom_id res chain seq x y z
N MET A 1 1.53 -21.78 -33.50
CA MET A 1 1.79 -20.99 -32.30
C MET A 1 0.45 -20.65 -31.69
N PRO A 2 0.33 -20.55 -30.35
CA PRO A 2 -0.90 -20.10 -29.71
C PRO A 2 -1.39 -18.80 -30.36
N ASN A 3 -2.69 -18.69 -30.60
CA ASN A 3 -3.30 -17.58 -31.34
C ASN A 3 -3.41 -16.27 -30.53
N TRP A 4 -2.74 -16.19 -29.39
CA TRP A 4 -2.75 -15.06 -28.48
C TRP A 4 -1.36 -14.88 -27.86
N GLN A 5 -1.11 -13.72 -27.27
CA GLN A 5 0.16 -13.40 -26.59
C GLN A 5 -0.13 -12.76 -25.22
N PRO A 6 0.59 -13.17 -24.15
CA PRO A 6 0.45 -12.58 -22.84
C PRO A 6 1.13 -11.22 -22.79
N ASN A 7 0.80 -10.42 -21.77
CA ASN A 7 1.58 -9.21 -21.50
C ASN A 7 2.95 -9.56 -20.92
N TRP A 8 4.01 -9.29 -21.70
CA TRP A 8 5.39 -9.52 -21.29
C TRP A 8 5.94 -8.45 -20.35
N ASN A 9 5.30 -7.29 -20.26
CA ASN A 9 5.74 -6.22 -19.39
C ASN A 9 5.29 -6.45 -17.95
N ASN A 10 6.24 -6.33 -17.02
CA ASN A 10 5.93 -6.27 -15.60
C ASN A 10 5.10 -5.03 -15.26
N VAL A 11 4.34 -5.12 -14.18
CA VAL A 11 3.62 -3.97 -13.61
C VAL A 11 4.65 -2.92 -13.19
N ARG A 12 4.49 -1.69 -13.70
CA ARG A 12 5.32 -0.56 -13.29
C ARG A 12 4.84 -0.04 -11.94
N TRP A 13 5.44 -0.56 -10.88
CA TRP A 13 5.17 -0.16 -9.51
C TRP A 13 6.46 -0.22 -8.70
N ASP A 14 6.81 0.87 -8.02
CA ASP A 14 7.95 0.90 -7.11
C ASP A 14 7.54 0.38 -5.73
N TRP A 15 7.76 -0.91 -5.52
CA TRP A 15 7.48 -1.60 -4.26
C TRP A 15 8.23 -0.99 -3.07
N GLY A 16 9.49 -0.58 -3.29
CA GLY A 16 10.34 -0.03 -2.25
C GLY A 16 9.83 1.33 -1.81
N ALA A 17 9.57 2.23 -2.77
CA ALA A 17 9.03 3.55 -2.50
C ALA A 17 7.64 3.48 -1.85
N ALA A 18 6.76 2.60 -2.33
CA ALA A 18 5.42 2.43 -1.75
C ALA A 18 5.48 1.97 -0.28
N ASN A 19 6.28 0.94 0.01
CA ASN A 19 6.47 0.46 1.39
C ASN A 19 7.09 1.53 2.28
N ALA A 20 8.11 2.25 1.79
CA ALA A 20 8.76 3.32 2.53
C ALA A 20 7.79 4.47 2.86
N ALA A 21 6.98 4.88 1.89
CA ALA A 21 5.98 5.93 2.05
C ALA A 21 4.88 5.53 3.04
N SER A 22 4.31 4.33 2.90
CA SER A 22 3.28 3.80 3.81
C SER A 22 3.82 3.71 5.25
N ALA A 23 5.03 3.21 5.44
CA ALA A 23 5.67 3.12 6.74
C ALA A 23 5.99 4.50 7.34
N ALA A 24 6.43 5.46 6.53
CA ALA A 24 6.70 6.82 6.98
C ALA A 24 5.43 7.53 7.46
N LEU A 25 4.32 7.39 6.73
CA LEU A 25 3.02 7.95 7.12
C LEU A 25 2.52 7.38 8.46
N ARG A 26 2.62 6.07 8.65
CA ARG A 26 2.25 5.42 9.92
C ARG A 26 3.10 5.93 11.08
N ARG A 27 4.44 5.95 10.92
CA ARG A 27 5.34 6.48 11.95
C ARG A 27 5.06 7.95 12.29
N SER A 28 4.71 8.77 11.30
CA SER A 28 4.36 10.17 11.53
C SER A 28 3.04 10.30 12.30
N ALA A 29 2.03 9.49 11.98
CA ALA A 29 0.78 9.44 12.73
C ALA A 29 1.02 9.03 14.20
N ASP A 30 1.83 8.00 14.43
CA ASP A 30 2.14 7.53 15.78
C ASP A 30 2.91 8.58 16.60
N LYS A 31 3.79 9.35 15.95
CA LYS A 31 4.47 10.49 16.59
C LYS A 31 3.49 11.62 16.96
N LEU A 32 2.51 11.92 16.11
CA LEU A 32 1.49 12.93 16.41
C LEU A 32 0.65 12.52 17.63
N ASP A 33 0.26 11.26 17.70
CA ASP A 33 -0.50 10.73 18.85
C ASP A 33 0.36 10.77 20.12
N ALA A 34 1.63 10.38 20.04
CA ALA A 34 2.56 10.49 21.18
C ALA A 34 2.71 11.94 21.68
N PHE A 35 2.88 12.91 20.78
CA PHE A 35 2.95 14.32 21.15
C PHE A 35 1.64 14.85 21.74
N ALA A 36 0.48 14.40 21.22
CA ALA A 36 -0.83 14.76 21.75
C ALA A 36 -1.03 14.22 23.19
N HIS A 37 -0.58 12.99 23.46
CA HIS A 37 -0.60 12.40 24.80
C HIS A 37 0.34 13.12 25.77
N GLU A 38 1.57 13.40 25.35
CA GLU A 38 2.54 14.13 26.18
C GLU A 38 2.02 15.53 26.52
N ARG A 39 1.49 16.25 25.53
CA ARG A 39 0.87 17.56 25.73
C ARG A 39 -0.32 17.50 26.69
N SER A 40 -1.17 16.49 26.56
CA SER A 40 -2.32 16.30 27.47
C SER A 40 -1.88 16.08 28.90
N ARG A 41 -0.79 15.31 29.11
CA ARG A 41 -0.21 15.08 30.44
C ARG A 41 0.30 16.39 31.05
N VAL A 42 1.10 17.15 30.32
CA VAL A 42 1.67 18.42 30.79
C VAL A 42 0.58 19.47 31.02
N ALA A 43 -0.41 19.56 30.12
CA ALA A 43 -1.54 20.45 30.29
C ALA A 43 -2.34 20.11 31.55
N GLY A 44 -2.61 18.82 31.83
CA GLY A 44 -3.32 18.40 33.04
C GLY A 44 -2.64 18.83 34.34
N ASP A 45 -1.31 18.99 34.35
CA ASP A 45 -0.57 19.53 35.49
C ASP A 45 -0.78 21.04 35.62
N ALA A 46 -0.55 21.81 34.55
CA ALA A 46 -0.73 23.27 34.54
C ALA A 46 -2.18 23.71 34.80
N GLN A 47 -3.13 22.92 34.31
CA GLN A 47 -4.55 23.10 34.52
C GLN A 47 -4.95 22.98 36.01
N ARG A 48 -4.22 22.28 36.86
CA ARG A 48 -4.59 22.22 38.28
C ARG A 48 -4.39 23.55 39.01
N GLU A 49 -3.52 24.41 38.49
CA GLU A 49 -3.12 25.66 39.14
C GLU A 49 -3.81 26.89 38.54
N TRP A 50 -4.22 26.84 37.27
CA TRP A 50 -4.80 27.99 36.57
C TRP A 50 -6.32 28.09 36.73
N ARG A 51 -6.80 29.27 37.14
CA ARG A 51 -8.23 29.63 37.29
C ARG A 51 -8.59 30.88 36.48
N GLY A 52 -9.88 31.05 36.19
CA GLY A 52 -10.43 32.26 35.54
C GLY A 52 -10.48 32.19 34.02
N ARG A 53 -10.75 33.33 33.36
CA ARG A 53 -11.02 33.43 31.91
C ARG A 53 -9.90 32.86 31.04
N TYR A 54 -8.64 33.16 31.34
CA TYR A 54 -7.49 32.68 30.57
C TYR A 54 -7.35 31.16 30.56
N ARG A 55 -7.88 30.49 31.60
CA ARG A 55 -7.93 29.04 31.64
C ARG A 55 -8.91 28.47 30.61
N GLN A 56 -10.08 29.07 30.46
CA GLN A 56 -11.09 28.63 29.48
C GLN A 56 -10.60 28.82 28.05
N GLU A 57 -9.93 29.96 27.78
CA GLU A 57 -9.31 30.23 26.47
C GLU A 57 -8.21 29.22 26.15
N PHE A 58 -7.35 28.89 27.12
CA PHE A 58 -6.34 27.84 26.97
C PHE A 58 -6.97 26.48 26.66
N ASP A 59 -8.00 26.06 27.40
CA ASP A 59 -8.64 24.76 27.22
C ASP A 59 -9.27 24.62 25.82
N GLN A 60 -9.90 25.67 25.31
CA GLN A 60 -10.43 25.68 23.94
C GLN A 60 -9.32 25.52 22.90
N GLN A 61 -8.26 26.34 22.98
CA GLN A 61 -7.16 26.28 22.02
C GLN A 61 -6.42 24.94 22.09
N PHE A 62 -6.28 24.40 23.30
CA PHE A 62 -5.70 23.11 23.54
C PHE A 62 -6.51 22.00 22.88
N GLN A 63 -7.83 21.98 23.08
CA GLN A 63 -8.71 20.98 22.46
C GLN A 63 -8.71 21.07 20.93
N VAL A 64 -8.71 22.30 20.37
CA VAL A 64 -8.59 22.50 18.91
C VAL A 64 -7.30 21.90 18.38
N THR A 65 -6.20 22.09 19.11
CA THR A 65 -4.88 21.55 18.73
C THR A 65 -4.84 20.02 18.78
N LEU A 66 -5.42 19.41 19.81
CA LEU A 66 -5.53 17.96 19.93
C LEU A 66 -6.38 17.37 18.80
N ASN A 67 -7.54 17.95 18.53
CA ASN A 67 -8.44 17.50 17.47
C ASN A 67 -7.77 17.58 16.09
N ARG A 68 -7.05 18.66 15.81
CA ARG A 68 -6.28 18.81 14.55
C ARG A 68 -5.17 17.77 14.43
N SER A 69 -4.47 17.47 15.52
CA SER A 69 -3.41 16.46 15.53
C SER A 69 -3.98 15.06 15.25
N ALA A 70 -5.09 14.73 15.90
CA ALA A 70 -5.80 13.46 15.69
C ALA A 70 -6.33 13.32 14.25
N GLN A 71 -6.90 14.40 13.69
CA GLN A 71 -7.36 14.42 12.31
C GLN A 71 -6.19 14.18 11.34
N LEU A 72 -5.06 14.87 11.52
CA LEU A 72 -3.89 14.69 10.67
C LEU A 72 -3.32 13.27 10.76
N ALA A 73 -3.28 12.69 11.97
CA ALA A 73 -2.85 11.30 12.16
C ALA A 73 -3.78 10.31 11.43
N ALA A 74 -5.10 10.54 11.47
CA ALA A 74 -6.08 9.74 10.74
C ALA A 74 -5.91 9.86 9.21
N GLU A 75 -5.69 11.08 8.71
CA GLU A 75 -5.42 11.33 7.28
C GLU A 75 -4.15 10.62 6.80
N MET A 76 -3.07 10.64 7.60
CA MET A 76 -1.84 9.91 7.31
C MET A 76 -2.07 8.40 7.25
N ARG A 77 -2.82 7.83 8.21
CA ARG A 77 -3.17 6.40 8.21
C ARG A 77 -4.03 6.01 7.01
N HIS A 78 -5.00 6.85 6.66
CA HIS A 78 -5.82 6.66 5.48
C HIS A 78 -4.98 6.70 4.20
N ALA A 79 -4.06 7.66 4.07
CA ALA A 79 -3.14 7.74 2.94
C ALA A 79 -2.25 6.49 2.83
N ALA A 80 -1.69 6.00 3.94
CA ALA A 80 -0.95 4.74 3.97
C ALA A 80 -1.81 3.56 3.50
N GLY A 81 -3.07 3.48 3.97
CA GLY A 81 -4.02 2.46 3.53
C GLY A 81 -4.27 2.47 2.01
N ARG A 82 -4.38 3.65 1.40
CA ARG A 82 -4.52 3.76 -0.08
C ARG A 82 -3.28 3.26 -0.82
N ILE A 83 -2.08 3.53 -0.30
CA ILE A 83 -0.82 3.04 -0.89
C ILE A 83 -0.76 1.51 -0.80
N ASP A 84 -1.15 0.94 0.33
CA ASP A 84 -1.17 -0.51 0.53
C ASP A 84 -2.17 -1.19 -0.40
N GLN A 85 -3.37 -0.62 -0.55
CA GLN A 85 -4.39 -1.11 -1.50
C GLN A 85 -3.90 -1.04 -2.96
N ALA A 86 -3.24 0.05 -3.35
CA ALA A 86 -2.64 0.16 -4.68
C ALA A 86 -1.54 -0.88 -4.90
N SER A 87 -0.70 -1.13 -3.88
CA SER A 87 0.32 -2.17 -3.90
C SER A 87 -0.29 -3.57 -4.03
N SER A 88 -1.37 -3.87 -3.31
CA SER A 88 -2.05 -5.17 -3.43
C SER A 88 -2.60 -5.40 -4.84
N ARG A 89 -3.29 -4.40 -5.41
CA ARG A 89 -3.79 -4.47 -6.80
C ARG A 89 -2.66 -4.67 -7.81
N ALA A 90 -1.54 -3.96 -7.63
CA ALA A 90 -0.35 -4.16 -8.47
C ALA A 90 0.20 -5.58 -8.37
N ARG A 91 0.16 -6.23 -7.19
CA ARG A 91 0.63 -7.61 -7.00
C ARG A 91 -0.30 -8.60 -7.66
N GLU A 92 -1.60 -8.40 -7.51
CA GLU A 92 -2.62 -9.24 -8.14
C GLU A 92 -2.47 -9.21 -9.67
N GLU A 93 -2.31 -8.02 -10.24
CA GLU A 93 -2.06 -7.83 -11.67
C GLU A 93 -0.74 -8.47 -12.11
N GLN A 94 0.35 -8.31 -11.35
CA GLN A 94 1.62 -8.95 -11.69
C GLN A 94 1.49 -10.49 -11.70
N ARG A 95 0.84 -11.06 -10.68
CA ARG A 95 0.57 -12.51 -10.61
C ARG A 95 -0.33 -12.97 -11.74
N HIS A 96 -1.31 -12.16 -12.14
CA HIS A 96 -2.15 -12.46 -13.29
C HIS A 96 -1.31 -12.58 -14.56
N ARG A 97 -0.45 -11.60 -14.85
CA ARG A 97 0.44 -11.62 -16.02
C ARG A 97 1.42 -12.80 -15.99
N GLU A 98 1.93 -13.17 -14.82
CA GLU A 98 2.79 -14.35 -14.65
C GLU A 98 2.06 -15.64 -15.03
N ARG A 99 0.83 -15.82 -14.54
CA ARG A 99 -0.01 -16.98 -14.90
C ARG A 99 -0.32 -17.03 -16.39
N GLU A 100 -0.59 -15.89 -17.02
CA GLU A 100 -0.80 -15.83 -18.47
C GLU A 100 0.45 -16.22 -19.24
N ARG A 101 1.63 -15.75 -18.82
CA ARG A 101 2.91 -16.14 -19.44
C ARG A 101 3.16 -17.64 -19.30
N GLU A 102 2.96 -18.20 -18.11
CA GLU A 102 3.10 -19.63 -17.88
C GLU A 102 2.14 -20.46 -18.74
N ARG A 103 0.88 -20.02 -18.85
CA ARG A 103 -0.12 -20.65 -19.71
C ARG A 103 0.31 -20.63 -21.16
N TRP A 104 0.77 -19.48 -21.65
CA TRP A 104 1.24 -19.34 -23.01
C TRP A 104 2.43 -20.28 -23.31
N TYR A 105 3.40 -20.37 -22.39
CA TYR A 105 4.53 -21.30 -22.54
C TYR A 105 4.08 -22.76 -22.60
N ARG A 106 3.10 -23.14 -21.77
CA ARG A 106 2.54 -24.49 -21.77
C ARG A 106 1.86 -24.81 -23.10
N GLU A 107 1.00 -23.94 -23.59
CA GLU A 107 0.30 -24.12 -24.87
C GLU A 107 1.29 -24.18 -26.04
N LYS A 108 2.31 -23.33 -26.03
CA LYS A 108 3.36 -23.36 -27.04
C LYS A 108 4.13 -24.69 -27.02
N TYR A 109 4.54 -25.15 -25.84
CA TYR A 109 5.25 -26.41 -25.70
C TYR A 109 4.41 -27.61 -26.17
N GLU A 110 3.12 -27.63 -25.84
CA GLU A 110 2.21 -28.68 -26.31
C GLU A 110 2.04 -28.66 -27.83
N GLU A 111 1.94 -27.48 -28.44
CA GLU A 111 1.83 -27.37 -29.90
C GLU A 111 3.12 -27.79 -30.62
N ASP A 112 4.28 -27.33 -30.12
CA ASP A 112 5.58 -27.70 -30.68
C ASP A 112 5.79 -29.22 -30.59
N ARG A 113 5.42 -29.84 -29.46
CA ARG A 113 5.47 -31.31 -29.29
C ARG A 113 4.57 -32.05 -30.30
N ARG A 114 3.34 -31.56 -30.52
CA ARG A 114 2.43 -32.17 -31.51
C ARG A 114 2.97 -32.05 -32.93
N ARG A 115 3.56 -30.91 -33.28
CA ARG A 115 4.19 -30.70 -34.59
C ARG A 115 5.35 -31.65 -34.81
N GLU A 116 6.23 -31.80 -33.82
CA GLU A 116 7.35 -32.76 -33.90
C GLU A 116 6.87 -34.21 -34.07
N GLU A 117 5.81 -34.61 -33.34
CA GLU A 117 5.22 -35.94 -33.49
C GLU A 117 4.62 -36.16 -34.89
N GLU A 118 3.91 -35.17 -35.44
CA GLU A 118 3.36 -35.22 -36.80
C GLU A 118 4.46 -35.26 -37.86
N GLU A 119 5.52 -34.48 -37.72
CA GLU A 119 6.66 -34.48 -38.63
C GLU A 119 7.40 -35.82 -38.62
N ARG A 120 7.59 -36.43 -37.44
CA ARG A 120 8.16 -37.79 -37.33
C ARG A 120 7.28 -38.82 -38.03
N ARG A 121 5.96 -38.79 -37.79
CA ARG A 121 5.01 -39.69 -38.46
C ARG A 121 5.01 -39.54 -39.98
N ARG A 122 5.18 -38.32 -40.51
CA ARG A 122 5.29 -38.06 -41.96
C ARG A 122 6.62 -38.51 -42.56
N ARG A 123 7.67 -38.60 -41.75
CA ARG A 123 9.00 -39.03 -42.20
C ARG A 123 9.16 -40.54 -42.22
N ASP A 124 8.50 -41.22 -41.27
CA ASP A 124 8.62 -42.66 -41.05
C ASP A 124 7.52 -43.50 -41.75
N GLY A 125 6.55 -42.86 -42.40
CA GLY A 125 5.46 -43.48 -43.17
C GLY A 125 5.53 -43.14 -44.65
#